data_AF-A0A973SSI0-F1
#
_entry.id   AF-A0A973SSI0-F1
#
_cell.length_a   1.000
_cell.length_b   1.000
_cell.length_c   1.000
_cell.angle_alpha   90.00
_cell.angle_beta   90.00
_cell.angle_gamma   90.00
#
_symmetry.space_group_name_H-M   'P 1'
#
loop_
_entity.id
_entity.type
_entity.pdbx_description
1 polymer ?
#
loop_
_entity_poly.entity_id
_entity_poly.type
_entity_poly.pdbx_seq_one_letter_code
_entity_poly.pdbx_strand_id
1 'polypeptide(L)'
;MNWPVADLDPVRRLRVLAAAVPGAVVAERIVPAPFERVWEVASDLEREFGTFEPDMRRLRIVADDGGGRLVAEARSRYGMRARFDVDLRPGWCWMQSRFLLVGLAATAVPEGTLVAQTG
;
A
#
# COMPACT_ATOMS: atom_id res chain seq x y z
N MET A 1 -31.85 -16.94 -3.14
CA MET A 1 -30.62 -16.82 -2.34
C MET A 1 -30.16 -15.38 -2.44
N ASN A 2 -30.36 -14.55 -1.42
CA ASN A 2 -29.79 -13.20 -1.36
C ASN A 2 -28.93 -13.14 -0.10
N TRP A 3 -27.67 -13.56 -0.24
CA TRP A 3 -26.70 -13.42 0.85
C TRP A 3 -26.21 -11.97 0.83
N PRO A 4 -26.13 -11.28 1.98
CA PRO A 4 -25.62 -9.92 2.01
C PRO A 4 -24.16 -9.91 1.53
N VAL A 5 -23.90 -9.20 0.43
CA VAL A 5 -22.54 -8.91 -0.03
C VAL A 5 -22.10 -7.63 0.65
N ALA A 6 -21.22 -7.75 1.65
CA ALA A 6 -20.53 -6.59 2.20
C ALA A 6 -19.41 -6.20 1.25
N ASP A 7 -19.45 -4.98 0.71
CA ASP A 7 -18.29 -4.42 0.04
C ASP A 7 -17.23 -4.06 1.09
N LEU A 8 -15.99 -4.45 0.82
CA LEU A 8 -14.86 -4.18 1.70
C LEU A 8 -14.08 -3.02 1.10
N ASP A 9 -14.17 -1.87 1.76
CA ASP A 9 -13.28 -0.75 1.44
C ASP A 9 -11.80 -1.19 1.56
N PRO A 10 -10.87 -0.49 0.89
CA PRO A 10 -9.47 -0.90 0.85
C PRO A 10 -8.83 -1.06 2.23
N VAL A 11 -9.21 -0.24 3.21
CA VAL A 11 -8.66 -0.30 4.58
C VAL A 11 -9.18 -1.55 5.30
N ARG A 12 -10.47 -1.87 5.22
CA ARG A 12 -11.02 -3.12 5.75
C ARG A 12 -10.39 -4.34 5.09
N ARG A 13 -10.18 -4.30 3.77
CA ARG A 13 -9.47 -5.36 3.05
C ARG A 13 -8.04 -5.55 3.58
N LEU A 14 -7.32 -4.46 3.86
CA LEU A 14 -5.97 -4.52 4.42
C LEU A 14 -5.95 -5.19 5.80
N ARG A 15 -6.89 -4.83 6.68
CA ARG A 15 -7.03 -5.45 8.02
C ARG A 15 -7.21 -6.96 7.92
N VAL A 16 -8.07 -7.42 7.01
CA VAL A 16 -8.32 -8.85 6.80
C VAL A 16 -7.07 -9.58 6.32
N LEU A 17 -6.35 -9.00 5.35
CA LEU A 17 -5.13 -9.61 4.83
C LEU A 17 -4.00 -9.61 5.86
N ALA A 18 -3.80 -8.51 6.57
CA ALA A 18 -2.77 -8.41 7.62
C ALA A 18 -3.03 -9.40 8.77
N ALA A 19 -4.29 -9.64 9.16
CA ALA A 19 -4.64 -10.63 10.19
C ALA A 19 -4.22 -12.07 9.84
N ALA A 20 -4.01 -12.37 8.55
CA ALA A 20 -3.52 -13.67 8.09
C ALA A 20 -1.98 -13.75 7.97
N VAL A 21 -1.26 -12.64 8.20
CA VAL A 21 0.20 -12.55 8.06
C VAL A 21 0.84 -12.49 9.44
N PRO A 22 1.59 -13.53 9.87
CA PRO A 22 2.29 -13.51 11.15
C PRO A 22 3.21 -12.30 11.28
N GLY A 23 3.03 -11.53 12.35
CA GLY A 23 3.86 -10.36 12.65
C GLY A 23 3.45 -9.06 11.95
N ALA A 24 2.44 -9.08 11.07
CA ALA A 24 1.92 -7.83 10.48
C ALA A 24 1.03 -7.09 11.48
N VAL A 25 1.31 -5.81 11.71
CA VAL A 25 0.43 -4.88 12.42
C VAL A 25 -0.10 -3.86 11.42
N VAL A 26 -1.33 -3.37 11.63
CA VAL A 26 -1.90 -2.30 10.82
C VAL A 26 -1.87 -1.01 11.63
N ALA A 27 -1.09 -0.04 11.17
CA ALA A 27 -1.11 1.32 11.68
C ALA A 27 -2.10 2.14 10.87
N GLU A 28 -2.93 2.94 11.54
CA GLU A 28 -3.97 3.74 10.90
C GLU A 28 -3.92 5.19 11.34
N ARG A 29 -4.24 6.09 10.41
CA ARG A 29 -4.34 7.52 10.68
C ARG A 29 -5.31 8.18 9.73
N ILE A 30 -6.08 9.14 10.23
CA ILE A 30 -6.84 10.06 9.39
C ILE A 30 -5.91 11.20 8.96
N VAL A 31 -5.76 11.38 7.65
CA VAL A 31 -5.09 12.52 7.04
C VAL A 31 -6.18 13.56 6.69
N PRO A 32 -6.08 14.81 7.18
CA PRO A 32 -7.08 15.86 6.92
C PRO A 32 -6.91 16.45 5.51
N ALA A 33 -7.02 15.59 4.49
CA ALA A 33 -6.93 15.94 3.08
C ALA A 33 -7.86 15.03 2.25
N PRO A 34 -8.35 15.49 1.08
CA PRO A 34 -9.15 14.67 0.17
C PRO A 34 -8.41 13.43 -0.30
N PHE A 35 -9.17 12.37 -0.58
CA PHE A 35 -8.64 11.07 -1.02
C PHE A 35 -7.72 11.21 -2.22
N GLU A 36 -8.12 11.98 -3.23
CA GLU A 36 -7.37 12.16 -4.46
C GLU A 36 -5.98 12.73 -4.19
N ARG A 37 -5.89 13.69 -3.26
CA ARG A 37 -4.62 14.33 -2.90
C ARG A 37 -3.72 13.40 -2.09
N VAL A 38 -4.31 12.63 -1.18
CA VAL A 38 -3.57 11.62 -0.41
C VAL A 38 -3.08 10.51 -1.33
N TRP A 39 -3.93 10.05 -2.26
CA TRP A 39 -3.61 8.94 -3.14
C TRP A 39 -2.61 9.31 -4.23
N GLU A 40 -2.63 10.54 -4.72
CA GLU A 40 -1.59 11.06 -5.64
C GLU A 40 -0.19 10.88 -5.05
N VAL A 41 -0.01 11.15 -3.75
CA VAL A 41 1.25 10.96 -3.03
C VAL A 41 1.50 9.47 -2.74
N ALA A 42 0.51 8.77 -2.19
CA ALA A 42 0.65 7.37 -1.79
C ALA A 42 0.94 6.43 -2.97
N SER A 43 0.46 6.76 -4.17
CA SER A 43 0.65 5.95 -5.38
C SER A 43 1.91 6.31 -6.17
N ASP A 44 2.60 7.42 -5.86
CA ASP A 44 3.88 7.74 -6.48
C ASP A 44 5.03 6.95 -5.82
N LEU A 45 5.12 5.68 -6.22
CA LEU A 45 6.07 4.74 -5.62
C LEU A 45 7.53 5.09 -5.92
N GLU A 46 7.84 5.78 -7.02
CA GLU A 46 9.23 6.09 -7.38
C GLU A 46 9.76 7.34 -6.68
N ARG A 47 8.88 8.29 -6.31
CA ARG A 47 9.27 9.56 -5.67
C ARG A 47 8.93 9.63 -4.19
N GLU A 48 7.74 9.19 -3.81
CA GLU A 48 7.17 9.43 -2.48
C GLU A 48 7.24 8.22 -1.56
N PHE A 49 7.53 7.02 -2.07
CA PHE A 49 7.56 5.79 -1.26
C PHE A 49 8.47 5.88 -0.03
N GLY A 50 9.62 6.55 -0.15
CA GLY A 50 10.55 6.75 0.97
C GLY A 50 10.04 7.69 2.08
N THR A 51 8.89 8.35 1.88
CA THR A 51 8.26 9.22 2.89
C THR A 51 7.42 8.43 3.89
N PHE A 52 6.82 7.31 3.47
CA PHE A 52 5.99 6.45 4.32
C PHE A 52 6.62 5.06 4.57
N GLU A 53 7.64 4.69 3.80
CA GLU A 53 8.55 3.57 4.10
C GLU A 53 9.97 4.13 4.33
N PRO A 54 10.26 4.64 5.55
CA PRO A 54 11.48 5.42 5.81
C PRO A 54 12.78 4.65 5.58
N ASP A 55 12.74 3.32 5.68
CA ASP A 55 13.91 2.46 5.45
C ASP A 55 14.25 2.34 3.96
N MET A 56 13.34 2.76 3.08
CA MET A 56 13.57 2.74 1.64
C MET A 56 14.38 3.96 1.20
N ARG A 57 15.36 3.71 0.32
CA ARG A 57 16.15 4.77 -0.33
C ARG A 57 15.65 5.03 -1.74
N ARG A 58 15.30 3.98 -2.47
CA ARG A 58 14.86 4.07 -3.85
C ARG A 58 13.98 2.90 -4.21
N LEU A 59 12.94 3.18 -4.99
CA LEU A 59 12.17 2.19 -5.72
C LEU A 59 12.13 2.59 -7.19
N ARG A 60 12.19 1.60 -8.09
CA ARG A 60 12.03 1.80 -9.53
C ARG A 60 11.07 0.78 -10.09
N ILE A 61 10.10 1.21 -10.88
CA ILE A 61 9.22 0.31 -11.64
C ILE A 61 10.01 -0.23 -12.85
N VAL A 62 10.03 -1.54 -13.02
CA VAL A 62 10.79 -2.22 -14.09
C VAL A 62 9.91 -3.02 -15.05
N ALA A 63 8.66 -3.28 -14.70
CA ALA A 63 7.64 -3.79 -15.60
C ALA A 63 6.24 -3.33 -15.14
N ASP A 64 5.34 -3.20 -16.10
CA ASP A 64 3.92 -2.89 -15.92
C ASP A 64 3.13 -3.83 -16.84
N ASP A 65 2.42 -4.78 -16.23
CA ASP A 65 1.63 -5.78 -16.94
C ASP A 65 0.19 -5.29 -17.20
N GLY A 66 -0.11 -4.03 -16.84
CA GLY A 66 -1.43 -3.43 -16.91
C GLY A 66 -2.32 -3.78 -15.72
N GLY A 67 -3.45 -3.06 -15.61
CA GLY A 67 -4.45 -3.32 -14.56
C GLY A 67 -3.95 -3.10 -13.12
N GLY A 68 -2.83 -2.38 -12.94
CA GLY A 68 -2.22 -2.13 -11.63
C GLY A 68 -1.19 -3.17 -11.19
N ARG A 69 -0.85 -4.15 -12.04
CA ARG A 69 0.18 -5.16 -11.74
C ARG A 69 1.54 -4.65 -12.20
N LEU A 70 2.42 -4.35 -11.25
CA LEU A 70 3.76 -3.83 -11.53
C LEU A 70 4.83 -4.73 -10.92
N VAL A 71 6.04 -4.59 -11.44
CA VAL A 71 7.25 -5.11 -10.80
C VAL A 71 8.14 -3.94 -10.44
N ALA A 72 8.65 -3.93 -9.21
CA ALA A 72 9.56 -2.89 -8.75
C ALA A 72 10.88 -3.44 -8.19
N GLU A 73 11.98 -2.74 -8.47
CA GLU A 73 13.27 -2.94 -7.82
C GLU A 73 13.49 -1.89 -6.74
N ALA A 74 13.77 -2.36 -5.53
CA ALA A 74 13.95 -1.50 -4.36
C ALA A 74 15.36 -1.61 -3.77
N ARG A 75 15.84 -0.50 -3.23
CA ARG A 75 17.08 -0.40 -2.45
C ARG A 75 16.79 0.31 -1.14
N SER A 76 17.07 -0.36 -0.03
CA SER A 76 16.97 0.24 1.30
C SER A 76 18.15 1.15 1.60
N ARG A 77 18.01 1.94 2.67
CA ARG A 77 19.10 2.74 3.25
C ARG A 77 20.20 1.88 3.90
N TYR A 78 19.89 0.61 4.20
CA TYR A 78 20.81 -0.36 4.81
C TYR A 78 21.50 -1.29 3.79
N GLY A 79 21.38 -1.01 2.49
CA GLY A 79 22.05 -1.78 1.43
C GLY A 79 21.29 -3.03 0.95
N MET A 80 20.18 -3.39 1.60
CA MET A 80 19.30 -4.47 1.15
C MET A 80 18.65 -4.15 -0.19
N ARG A 81 18.46 -5.18 -1.02
CA ARG A 81 17.84 -5.10 -2.35
C ARG A 81 16.67 -6.07 -2.41
N ALA A 82 15.54 -5.63 -2.95
CA ALA A 82 14.36 -6.46 -3.12
C ALA A 82 13.75 -6.25 -4.51
N ARG A 83 13.13 -7.30 -5.03
CA ARG A 83 12.21 -7.24 -6.15
C ARG A 83 10.81 -7.44 -5.58
N PHE A 84 9.91 -6.52 -5.86
CA PHE A 84 8.52 -6.55 -5.41
C PHE A 84 7.60 -6.86 -6.59
N ASP A 85 6.65 -7.75 -6.34
CA ASP A 85 5.40 -7.81 -7.09
C ASP A 85 4.44 -6.81 -6.46
N VAL A 86 3.89 -5.91 -7.26
CA VAL A 86 3.09 -4.77 -6.82
C VAL A 86 1.69 -4.85 -7.41
N ASP A 87 0.68 -4.63 -6.58
CA ASP A 87 -0.71 -4.47 -6.96
C ASP A 87 -1.17 -3.08 -6.52
N LEU A 88 -1.13 -2.13 -7.46
CA LEU A 88 -1.43 -0.72 -7.27
C LEU A 88 -2.73 -0.35 -8.00
N ARG A 89 -3.74 0.05 -7.23
CA ARG A 89 -5.07 0.45 -7.69
C ARG A 89 -5.55 1.66 -6.87
N PRO A 90 -6.60 2.38 -7.27
CA PRO A 90 -7.16 3.44 -6.43
C PRO A 90 -7.43 2.96 -4.99
N GLY A 91 -6.80 3.60 -4.01
CA GLY A 91 -6.94 3.30 -2.59
C GLY A 91 -6.23 2.03 -2.11
N TRP A 92 -5.54 1.29 -2.99
CA TRP A 92 -4.89 0.02 -2.68
C TRP A 92 -3.48 -0.07 -3.25
N CYS A 93 -2.49 -0.32 -2.40
CA CYS A 93 -1.15 -0.70 -2.80
C CYS A 93 -0.72 -1.92 -1.98
N TRP A 94 -0.39 -3.01 -2.64
CA TRP A 94 0.17 -4.19 -2.00
C TRP A 94 1.46 -4.58 -2.70
N MET A 95 2.53 -4.67 -1.93
CA MET A 95 3.86 -4.97 -2.44
C MET A 95 4.41 -6.14 -1.67
N GLN A 96 4.83 -7.16 -2.40
CA GLN A 96 5.37 -8.37 -1.79
C GLN A 96 6.69 -8.76 -2.44
N SER A 97 7.67 -9.01 -1.60
CA SER A 97 8.91 -9.69 -1.96
C SER A 97 9.04 -10.97 -1.14
N ARG A 98 10.14 -11.70 -1.31
CA ARG A 98 10.42 -12.89 -0.48
C ARG A 98 10.74 -12.56 1.00
N PHE A 99 10.97 -11.28 1.34
CA PHE A 99 11.45 -10.87 2.67
C PHE A 99 10.52 -9.87 3.37
N LEU A 100 9.79 -9.07 2.58
CA LEU A 100 9.01 -7.95 3.08
C LEU A 100 7.67 -7.90 2.35
N LEU A 101 6.65 -7.55 3.11
CA LEU A 101 5.32 -7.22 2.66
C LEU A 101 5.03 -5.78 3.09
N VAL A 102 4.60 -4.96 2.15
CA VAL A 102 4.17 -3.58 2.38
C VAL A 102 2.77 -3.44 1.81
N GLY A 103 1.80 -3.25 2.67
CA GLY A 103 0.43 -2.91 2.31
C GLY A 103 0.13 -1.48 2.73
N LEU A 104 -0.43 -0.70 1.81
CA LEU A 104 -0.90 0.66 2.02
C LEU A 104 -2.30 0.77 1.43
N ALA A 105 -3.26 1.22 2.24
CA ALA A 105 -4.64 1.39 1.83
C ALA A 105 -5.16 2.76 2.25
N ALA A 106 -6.08 3.31 1.46
CA ALA A 106 -6.74 4.57 1.77
C ALA A 106 -8.23 4.49 1.41
N THR A 107 -9.07 5.11 2.24
CA THR A 107 -10.50 5.29 1.96
C THR A 107 -10.97 6.67 2.42
N ALA A 108 -11.91 7.27 1.69
CA ALA A 108 -12.50 8.54 2.07
C ALA A 108 -13.40 8.37 3.31
N VAL A 109 -13.30 9.30 4.25
CA VAL A 109 -14.10 9.39 5.48
C VAL A 109 -14.56 10.84 5.69
N PRO A 110 -15.59 11.11 6.51
CA PRO A 110 -16.09 12.48 6.68
C PRO A 110 -15.02 13.50 7.10
N GLU A 111 -14.01 13.08 7.88
CA GLU A 111 -12.95 13.92 8.42
C GLU A 111 -11.72 14.04 7.49
N GLY A 112 -11.72 13.36 6.33
CA GLY A 112 -10.62 13.36 5.37
C GLY A 112 -10.39 11.98 4.74
N THR A 113 -9.17 11.47 4.83
CA THR A 113 -8.81 10.16 4.30
C THR A 113 -8.26 9.27 5.40
N LEU A 114 -8.90 8.14 5.65
CA LEU A 114 -8.34 7.10 6.50
C LEU A 114 -7.28 6.36 5.71
N VAL A 115 -6.04 6.40 6.19
CA VAL A 115 -4.89 5.69 5.63
C VAL A 115 -4.50 4.59 6.60
N ALA A 116 -4.21 3.40 6.06
CA ALA A 116 -3.74 2.25 6.79
C ALA A 116 -2.49 1.66 6.12
N GLN A 117 -1.51 1.28 6.93
CA GLN A 117 -0.24 0.72 6.46
C GLN A 117 0.12 -0.52 7.29
N THR A 118 0.71 -1.54 6.66
CA THR A 118 1.33 -2.66 7.39
C THR A 118 2.70 -2.26 7.92
N GLY A 119 2.97 -2.51 9.20
CA GLY A 119 4.27 -2.30 9.85
C GLY A 119 4.46 -3.20 11.06
#